data_AF-Q58580-F1
#
_entry.id   AF-Q58580-F1
#
_cell.length_a   1.000
_cell.length_b   1.000
_cell.length_c   1.000
_cell.angle_alpha   90.00
_cell.angle_beta   90.00
_cell.angle_gamma   90.00
#
_symmetry.space_group_name_H-M   'P 1'
#
loop_
_entity.id
_entity.type
_entity.pdbx_description
1 polymer ?
#
loop_
_entity_poly.entity_id
_entity_poly.type
_entity_poly.pdbx_seq_one_letter_code
_entity_poly.pdbx_strand_id
1 'polypeptide(L)'
;MKKIYMLVALLISSLVLFAGCVQNETSEVPTLTVAYLPTDHHASLFVACDNPDLFKDKYGICLKAVKDKEEYELYKGNKKIANVKVVKVTEGGASIMNLMTQGQVDVALLGYPPVIFYIDKGTKAKVIMNLHTEVLQLLLERIFQ
;
A
#
# COMPACT_ATOMS: atom_id res chain seq x y z
N MET A 1 -28.65 -28.19 48.28
CA MET A 1 -28.07 -28.69 47.01
C MET A 1 -28.53 -27.89 45.79
N LYS A 2 -29.83 -27.71 45.51
CA LYS A 2 -30.30 -26.95 44.32
C LYS A 2 -29.68 -25.55 44.13
N LYS A 3 -29.46 -24.80 45.22
CA LYS A 3 -28.84 -23.46 45.17
C LYS A 3 -27.37 -23.47 44.72
N ILE A 4 -26.61 -24.53 45.00
CA ILE A 4 -25.18 -24.56 44.63
C ILE A 4 -25.00 -24.82 43.13
N TYR A 5 -25.86 -25.66 42.54
CA TYR A 5 -25.88 -25.87 41.09
C TYR A 5 -26.22 -24.59 40.33
N MET A 6 -27.11 -23.75 40.88
CA MET A 6 -27.47 -22.46 40.27
C MET A 6 -26.30 -21.47 40.28
N LEU A 7 -25.51 -21.44 41.36
CA LEU A 7 -24.30 -20.61 41.45
C LEU A 7 -23.20 -21.08 40.50
N VAL A 8 -22.97 -22.40 40.40
CA VAL A 8 -21.97 -22.96 39.49
C VAL A 8 -22.34 -22.70 38.03
N ALA A 9 -23.62 -22.86 37.67
CA ALA A 9 -24.09 -22.57 36.31
C ALA A 9 -23.92 -21.08 35.93
N LEU A 10 -24.18 -20.17 36.87
CA LEU A 10 -23.99 -18.73 36.65
C LEU A 10 -22.51 -18.37 36.46
N LEU A 11 -21.61 -19.00 37.23
CA LEU A 11 -20.17 -18.79 37.14
C LEU A 11 -19.62 -19.27 35.78
N ILE A 12 -20.05 -20.45 35.33
CA ILE A 12 -19.64 -21.02 34.03
C ILE A 12 -20.16 -20.15 32.88
N SER A 13 -21.42 -19.70 32.94
CA SER A 13 -21.98 -18.81 31.92
C SER A 13 -21.24 -17.48 31.85
N SER A 14 -20.82 -16.91 32.99
CA SER A 14 -20.04 -15.66 33.02
C SER A 14 -18.64 -15.86 32.43
N LEU A 15 -18.01 -17.02 32.67
CA LEU A 15 -16.70 -17.34 32.11
C LEU A 15 -16.72 -17.47 30.58
N VAL A 16 -17.82 -18.02 30.01
CA VAL A 16 -18.01 -18.10 28.56
C VAL A 16 -18.16 -16.71 27.92
N LEU A 17 -18.75 -15.75 28.62
CA LEU A 17 -18.86 -14.36 28.11
C LEU A 17 -17.51 -13.62 28.10
N PHE A 18 -16.57 -13.98 28.98
CA PHE A 18 -15.24 -13.39 29.02
C PHE A 18 -14.20 -14.11 28.16
N ALA A 19 -14.47 -15.35 27.74
CA ALA A 19 -13.67 -16.07 26.75
C ALA A 19 -13.90 -15.55 25.30
N GLY A 20 -14.45 -14.33 25.17
CA GLY A 20 -14.53 -13.59 23.91
C GLY A 20 -13.19 -13.67 23.22
N CYS A 21 -13.22 -14.32 22.06
CA CYS A 21 -12.04 -14.68 21.29
C CYS A 21 -11.12 -13.46 21.18
N VAL A 22 -9.92 -13.57 21.75
CA VAL A 22 -8.76 -12.87 21.19
C VAL A 22 -8.64 -13.40 19.78
N GLN A 23 -9.34 -12.77 18.85
CA GLN A 23 -8.99 -12.84 17.45
C GLN A 23 -7.60 -12.24 17.43
N ASN A 24 -6.62 -13.14 17.41
CA ASN A 24 -5.26 -12.83 17.11
C ASN A 24 -5.30 -12.40 15.65
N GLU A 25 -5.73 -11.15 15.43
CA GLU A 25 -5.80 -10.55 14.13
C GLU A 25 -4.34 -10.47 13.71
N THR A 26 -3.84 -11.53 13.08
CA THR A 26 -2.80 -11.45 12.08
C THR A 26 -3.36 -10.51 11.02
N SER A 27 -3.28 -9.21 11.33
CA SER A 27 -3.70 -8.13 10.47
C SER A 27 -2.84 -8.29 9.22
N GLU A 28 -3.47 -8.85 8.19
CA GLU A 28 -2.87 -8.90 6.88
C GLU A 28 -2.63 -7.45 6.47
N VAL A 29 -1.36 -7.11 6.23
CA VAL A 29 -1.01 -5.77 5.82
C VAL A 29 -1.56 -5.53 4.41
N PRO A 30 -2.00 -4.30 4.07
CA PRO A 30 -2.53 -4.01 2.75
C PRO A 30 -1.47 -4.26 1.66
N THR A 31 -1.93 -4.54 0.45
CA THR A 31 -1.07 -4.57 -0.74
C THR A 31 -1.25 -3.27 -1.52
N LEU A 32 -0.14 -2.60 -1.82
CA LEU A 32 -0.09 -1.39 -2.63
C LEU A 32 0.49 -1.71 -4.01
N THR A 33 -0.26 -1.45 -5.07
CA THR A 33 0.20 -1.64 -6.45
C THR A 33 0.69 -0.32 -7.03
N VAL A 34 1.98 -0.26 -7.36
CA VAL A 34 2.70 0.92 -7.84
C VAL A 34 3.06 0.76 -9.31
N ALA A 35 2.49 1.57 -10.18
CA ALA A 35 2.80 1.54 -11.62
C ALA A 35 3.89 2.54 -12.00
N TYR A 36 4.73 2.16 -12.96
CA TYR A 36 5.78 3.02 -13.52
C TYR A 36 5.99 2.75 -15.02
N LEU A 37 6.57 3.72 -15.72
CA LEU A 37 7.10 3.59 -17.07
C LEU A 37 8.61 3.30 -16.99
N PRO A 38 9.19 2.46 -17.87
CA PRO A 38 10.61 2.12 -17.83
C PRO A 38 11.48 3.24 -18.37
N THR A 39 11.51 4.37 -17.66
CA THR A 39 12.29 5.56 -17.98
C THR A 39 13.17 5.94 -16.79
N ASP A 40 14.26 6.64 -17.07
CA ASP A 40 15.15 7.22 -16.06
C ASP A 40 14.42 8.24 -15.16
N HIS A 41 13.39 8.91 -15.66
CA HIS A 41 12.50 9.78 -14.86
C HIS A 41 11.85 9.06 -13.67
N HIS A 42 11.68 7.74 -13.74
CA HIS A 42 11.08 6.94 -12.69
C HIS A 42 12.13 6.20 -11.84
N ALA A 43 13.43 6.44 -12.08
CA ALA A 43 14.52 5.73 -11.41
C ALA A 43 14.52 5.91 -9.89
N SER A 44 13.94 6.99 -9.37
CA SER A 44 13.83 7.23 -7.92
C SER A 44 13.12 6.11 -7.17
N LEU A 45 12.15 5.43 -7.80
CA LEU A 45 11.51 4.25 -7.22
C LEU A 45 12.54 3.14 -6.98
N PHE A 46 13.37 2.87 -7.99
CA PHE A 46 14.38 1.81 -7.89
C PHE A 46 15.56 2.20 -7.01
N VAL A 47 15.90 3.49 -6.92
CA VAL A 47 16.84 3.95 -5.89
C VAL A 47 16.35 3.61 -4.49
N ALA A 48 15.04 3.75 -4.21
CA ALA A 48 14.46 3.34 -2.93
C ALA A 48 14.42 1.82 -2.74
N CYS A 49 14.16 1.05 -3.81
CA CYS A 49 14.18 -0.42 -3.79
C CYS A 49 15.59 -0.99 -3.55
N ASP A 50 16.61 -0.40 -4.18
CA ASP A 50 17.98 -0.93 -4.20
C ASP A 50 18.78 -0.51 -2.95
N ASN A 51 18.28 0.45 -2.17
CA ASN A 51 18.99 1.00 -1.01
C ASN A 51 18.16 0.92 0.29
N PRO A 52 17.68 -0.26 0.71
CA PRO A 52 16.82 -0.40 1.87
C PRO A 52 17.44 0.15 3.16
N ASP A 53 18.73 -0.12 3.39
CA ASP A 53 19.42 0.29 4.61
C ASP A 53 19.57 1.82 4.67
N LEU A 54 19.92 2.46 3.55
CA LEU A 54 19.98 3.92 3.46
C LEU A 54 18.64 4.57 3.86
N PHE A 55 17.53 4.06 3.32
CA PHE A 55 16.21 4.63 3.62
C PHE A 55 15.74 4.29 5.03
N LYS A 56 16.07 3.09 5.53
CA LYS A 56 15.80 2.70 6.91
C LYS A 56 16.52 3.61 7.89
N ASP A 57 17.82 3.84 7.68
CA ASP A 57 18.66 4.61 8.61
C ASP A 57 18.33 6.11 8.56
N LYS A 58 18.08 6.64 7.37
CA LYS A 58 17.83 8.08 7.19
C LYS A 58 16.39 8.50 7.47
N TYR A 59 15.42 7.64 7.17
CA TYR A 59 13.99 8.00 7.20
C TYR A 59 13.13 7.05 8.05
N GLY A 60 13.69 5.96 8.58
CA GLY A 60 12.95 4.96 9.35
C GLY A 60 11.94 4.16 8.53
N ILE A 61 12.06 4.15 7.19
CA ILE A 61 11.16 3.45 6.27
C ILE A 61 11.98 2.80 5.15
N CYS A 62 11.66 1.58 4.73
CA CYS A 62 12.38 0.93 3.62
C CYS A 62 11.53 -0.09 2.87
N LEU A 63 11.93 -0.35 1.62
CA LEU A 63 11.41 -1.43 0.78
C LEU A 63 12.39 -2.60 0.81
N LYS A 64 11.93 -3.79 1.21
CA LYS A 64 12.73 -5.02 1.12
C LYS A 64 12.24 -5.87 -0.04
N ALA A 65 13.15 -6.30 -0.92
CA ALA A 65 12.80 -7.13 -2.06
C ALA A 65 12.31 -8.52 -1.62
N VAL A 66 11.17 -8.94 -2.15
CA VAL A 66 10.70 -10.34 -2.15
C VAL A 66 11.02 -10.97 -3.51
N LYS A 67 10.73 -10.21 -4.57
CA LYS A 67 11.11 -10.52 -5.95
C LYS A 67 11.57 -9.23 -6.61
N ASP A 68 12.83 -9.20 -7.04
CA ASP A 68 13.45 -7.99 -7.60
C ASP A 68 12.56 -7.38 -8.71
N LYS A 69 12.36 -6.06 -8.62
CA LYS A 69 11.55 -5.24 -9.55
C LYS A 69 10.07 -5.62 -9.69
N GLU A 70 9.57 -6.54 -8.87
CA GLU A 70 8.19 -7.02 -8.96
C GLU A 70 7.47 -6.93 -7.61
N GLU A 71 8.08 -7.42 -6.53
CA GLU A 71 7.44 -7.52 -5.22
C GLU A 71 8.38 -7.13 -4.09
N TYR A 72 7.87 -6.29 -3.19
CA TYR A 72 8.58 -5.76 -2.03
C TYR A 72 7.69 -5.76 -0.78
N GLU A 73 8.32 -5.66 0.37
CA GLU A 73 7.67 -5.37 1.64
C GLU A 73 8.05 -3.97 2.11
N LEU A 74 7.07 -3.16 2.50
CA LEU A 74 7.30 -1.85 3.08
C LEU A 74 7.37 -1.96 4.60
N TYR A 75 8.48 -1.50 5.19
CA TYR A 75 8.70 -1.48 6.63
C TYR A 75 8.77 -0.05 7.14
N LYS A 76 8.17 0.21 8.31
CA LYS A 76 8.46 1.38 9.14
C LYS A 76 9.15 0.91 10.41
N GLY A 77 10.42 1.26 10.58
CA GLY A 77 11.32 0.64 11.55
C GLY A 77 11.42 -0.87 11.32
N ASN A 78 10.98 -1.67 12.29
CA ASN A 78 10.96 -3.14 12.18
C ASN A 78 9.56 -3.71 11.88
N LYS A 79 8.53 -2.86 11.73
CA LYS A 79 7.16 -3.31 11.46
C LYS A 79 6.88 -3.30 9.96
N LYS A 80 6.49 -4.45 9.41
CA LYS A 80 5.91 -4.54 8.06
C LYS A 80 4.57 -3.81 8.07
N ILE A 81 4.36 -2.88 7.14
CA ILE A 81 3.15 -2.07 7.04
C ILE A 81 2.39 -2.25 5.73
N ALA A 82 3.03 -2.79 4.68
CA ALA A 82 2.37 -3.13 3.42
C ALA A 82 3.18 -4.16 2.63
N ASN A 83 2.50 -4.90 1.76
CA ASN A 83 3.12 -5.49 0.57
C ASN A 83 3.11 -4.44 -0.54
N VAL A 84 4.11 -4.44 -1.42
CA VAL A 84 4.20 -3.53 -2.55
C VAL A 84 4.43 -4.32 -3.83
N LYS A 85 3.52 -4.22 -4.78
CA LYS A 85 3.66 -4.76 -6.13
C LYS A 85 4.07 -3.66 -7.08
N VAL A 86 5.15 -3.85 -7.81
CA VAL A 86 5.67 -2.87 -8.76
C VAL A 86 5.32 -3.35 -10.17
N VAL A 87 4.55 -2.55 -10.90
CA VAL A 87 4.01 -2.88 -12.22
C VAL A 87 4.63 -1.99 -13.28
N LYS A 88 5.41 -2.60 -14.17
CA LYS A 88 5.93 -1.92 -15.35
C LYS A 88 4.83 -1.81 -16.40
N VAL A 89 4.61 -0.60 -16.90
CA VAL A 89 3.71 -0.32 -18.03
C VAL A 89 4.54 0.27 -19.16
N THR A 90 4.34 -0.20 -20.39
CA THR A 90 5.15 0.22 -21.56
C THR A 90 4.38 1.10 -22.53
N GLU A 91 3.06 1.11 -22.43
CA GLU A 91 2.14 1.74 -23.39
C GLU A 91 1.92 3.23 -23.09
N GLY A 92 2.57 3.77 -22.05
CA GLY A 92 2.51 5.19 -21.68
C GLY A 92 1.50 5.51 -20.57
N GLY A 93 1.44 6.80 -20.21
CA GLY A 93 0.75 7.23 -19.00
C GLY A 93 -0.77 7.07 -19.03
N ALA A 94 -1.40 7.12 -20.22
CA ALA A 94 -2.84 6.87 -20.36
C ALA A 94 -3.20 5.43 -19.97
N SER A 95 -2.35 4.45 -20.30
CA SER A 95 -2.55 3.06 -19.90
C SER A 95 -2.47 2.89 -18.39
N ILE A 96 -1.54 3.56 -17.71
CA ILE A 96 -1.49 3.57 -16.24
C ILE A 96 -2.78 4.17 -15.65
N MET A 97 -3.28 5.29 -16.21
CA MET A 97 -4.53 5.89 -15.73
C MET A 97 -5.76 4.99 -15.95
N ASN A 98 -5.79 4.21 -17.03
CA ASN A 98 -6.82 3.18 -17.24
C ASN A 98 -6.74 2.11 -16.14
N LEU A 99 -5.55 1.56 -15.85
CA LEU A 99 -5.36 0.56 -14.79
C LEU A 99 -5.77 1.12 -13.41
N MET A 100 -5.45 2.39 -13.14
CA MET A 100 -5.85 3.06 -11.91
C MET A 100 -7.38 3.22 -11.81
N THR A 101 -8.02 3.60 -12.92
CA THR A 101 -9.48 3.72 -13.01
C THR A 101 -10.17 2.37 -12.78
N GLN A 102 -9.56 1.28 -13.25
CA GLN A 102 -10.04 -0.09 -13.07
C GLN A 102 -9.72 -0.69 -11.68
N GLY A 103 -9.08 0.08 -10.79
CA GLY A 103 -8.71 -0.39 -9.47
C GLY A 103 -7.51 -1.35 -9.43
N GLN A 104 -6.78 -1.51 -10.54
CA GLN A 104 -5.64 -2.41 -10.65
C GLN A 104 -4.32 -1.77 -10.22
N VAL A 105 -4.27 -0.43 -10.18
CA VAL A 105 -3.12 0.36 -9.72
C VAL A 105 -3.59 1.34 -8.66
N ASP A 106 -2.90 1.39 -7.53
CA ASP A 106 -3.23 2.25 -6.40
C ASP A 106 -2.42 3.54 -6.44
N VAL A 107 -1.14 3.42 -6.80
CA VAL A 107 -0.19 4.52 -6.88
C VAL A 107 0.54 4.48 -8.22
N ALA A 108 0.80 5.64 -8.80
CA ALA A 108 1.47 5.71 -10.10
C ALA A 108 2.52 6.80 -10.15
N LEU A 109 3.60 6.48 -10.86
CA LEU A 109 4.57 7.43 -11.36
C LEU A 109 4.14 7.91 -12.74
N LEU A 110 3.79 9.20 -12.89
CA LEU A 110 3.26 9.79 -14.13
C LEU A 110 3.61 11.27 -14.32
N GLY A 111 3.51 11.77 -15.55
CA GLY A 111 3.47 13.22 -15.83
C GLY A 111 2.05 13.80 -15.76
N TYR A 112 1.94 15.13 -15.65
CA TYR A 112 0.63 15.81 -15.52
C TYR A 112 -0.34 15.59 -16.68
N PRO A 113 0.05 15.57 -17.97
CA PRO A 113 -0.92 15.53 -19.07
C PRO A 113 -1.93 14.36 -18.99
N PRO A 114 -1.51 13.07 -18.83
CA PRO A 114 -2.46 11.99 -18.65
C PRO A 114 -3.25 12.11 -17.34
N VAL A 115 -2.63 12.60 -16.26
CA VAL A 115 -3.28 12.74 -14.96
C VAL A 115 -4.46 13.72 -15.02
N ILE A 116 -4.22 14.93 -15.52
CA ILE A 116 -5.26 15.97 -15.64
C ILE A 116 -6.39 15.48 -16.54
N PHE A 117 -6.06 14.93 -17.72
CA PHE A 117 -7.05 14.45 -18.66
C PHE A 117 -7.98 13.37 -18.08
N TYR A 118 -7.44 12.44 -17.29
CA TYR A 118 -8.25 11.38 -16.69
C TYR A 118 -9.02 11.84 -15.46
N ILE A 119 -8.46 12.75 -14.65
CA ILE A 119 -9.20 13.39 -13.56
C ILE A 119 -10.41 14.17 -14.12
N ASP A 120 -10.23 14.92 -15.20
CA ASP A 120 -11.31 15.64 -15.89
C ASP A 120 -12.39 14.68 -16.43
N LYS A 121 -12.01 13.43 -16.74
CA LYS A 121 -12.93 12.35 -17.12
C LYS A 121 -13.55 11.60 -15.95
N GLY A 122 -13.26 12.00 -14.72
CA GLY A 122 -13.85 11.44 -13.50
C GLY A 122 -13.05 10.32 -12.84
N THR A 123 -11.82 10.03 -13.28
CA THR A 123 -10.93 9.13 -12.53
C THR A 123 -10.65 9.73 -11.16
N LYS A 124 -10.99 8.98 -10.09
CA LYS A 124 -10.77 9.39 -8.70
C LYS A 124 -9.30 9.23 -8.31
N ALA A 125 -8.49 10.19 -8.73
CA ALA A 125 -7.07 10.23 -8.42
C ALA A 125 -6.65 11.59 -7.89
N LYS A 126 -5.57 11.62 -7.11
CA LYS A 126 -4.99 12.84 -6.55
C LYS A 126 -3.48 12.83 -6.72
N VAL A 127 -2.93 13.97 -7.16
CA VAL A 127 -1.48 14.21 -7.17
C VAL A 127 -1.01 14.40 -5.73
N ILE A 128 -0.10 13.54 -5.28
CA ILE A 128 0.51 13.61 -3.95
C ILE A 128 1.64 14.64 -3.96
N MET A 129 2.61 14.47 -4.87
CA MET A 129 3.81 15.32 -4.94
C MET A 129 4.53 15.22 -6.29
N ASN A 130 5.40 16.19 -6.55
CA ASN A 130 6.39 16.13 -7.63
C ASN A 130 7.65 15.43 -7.10
N LEU A 131 8.24 14.52 -7.88
CA LEU A 131 9.47 13.82 -7.50
C LEU A 131 10.74 14.49 -8.04
N HIS A 132 10.63 15.34 -9.06
CA HIS A 132 11.74 16.19 -9.49
C HIS A 132 11.25 17.48 -10.17
N THR A 133 12.15 18.44 -10.33
CA THR A 133 11.87 19.79 -10.85
C THR A 133 12.03 19.91 -12.36
N GLU A 134 12.94 19.14 -12.96
CA GLU A 134 13.42 19.36 -14.34
C GLU A 134 12.53 18.72 -15.43
N VAL A 135 11.72 17.69 -15.10
CA VAL A 135 10.71 17.06 -15.98
C VAL A 135 9.58 16.54 -15.10
N LEU A 136 8.36 16.44 -15.62
CA LEU A 136 7.15 16.18 -14.83
C LEU A 136 7.08 14.70 -14.39
N GLN A 137 7.67 14.38 -13.24
CA GLN A 137 7.38 13.14 -12.52
C GLN A 137 6.53 13.43 -11.28
N LEU A 138 5.37 12.79 -11.21
CA LEU A 138 4.42 12.89 -10.11
C LEU A 138 4.28 11.55 -9.42
N LEU A 139 3.97 11.62 -8.14
CA LEU A 139 3.37 10.53 -7.40
C LEU A 139 1.86 10.78 -7.34
N LEU A 140 1.07 9.83 -7.84
CA LEU A 140 -0.39 9.87 -7.88
C LEU A 140 -0.97 8.77 -7.01
N GLU A 141 -2.04 9.03 -6.26
CA GLU A 141 -2.81 8.02 -5.54
C GLU A 141 -4.26 7.95 -6.00
N ARG A 142 -4.86 6.76 -5.94
CA ARG A 142 -6.30 6.55 -6.12
C ARG A 142 -7.05 6.88 -4.82
N ILE A 143 -8.16 7.60 -4.93
CA ILE A 143 -9.03 7.91 -3.78
C ILE A 143 -10.03 6.77 -3.60
N PHE A 144 -9.95 6.06 -2.48
CA PHE A 144 -10.95 5.07 -2.06
C PHE A 144 -12.20 5.82 -1.57
N GLN A 145 -13.38 5.46 -2.07
CA GLN A 145 -14.66 5.80 -1.44
C GLN A 145 -15.20 4.59 -0.71
#